data_AF-A0A958TK34-F1
#
_entry.id   AF-A0A958TK34-F1
#
_cell.length_a   1.000
_cell.length_b   1.000
_cell.length_c   1.000
_cell.angle_alpha   90.00
_cell.angle_beta   90.00
_cell.angle_gamma   90.00
#
_symmetry.space_group_name_H-M   'P 1'
#
loop_
_entity.id
_entity.type
_entity.pdbx_description
1 polymer ?
#
loop_
_entity_poly.entity_id
_entity_poly.type
_entity_poly.pdbx_seq_one_letter_code
_entity_poly.pdbx_strand_id
1 'polypeptide(L)' 'MTVKPKITELLKRQNDGVIEKEQVIALSLLSSVAGESIFLLGAPGVAKSLVARRLKYAYKDGSSFEYLMNRFSTP' A
#
# COMPACT_ATOMS: atom_id res chain seq x y z
N MET A 1 19.80 -16.19 3.31
CA MET A 1 19.17 -15.24 2.36
C MET A 1 19.21 -13.85 2.97
N THR A 2 19.77 -12.87 2.26
CA THR A 2 19.83 -11.48 2.76
C THR A 2 18.46 -10.83 2.54
N VAL A 3 17.78 -10.41 3.61
CA VAL A 3 16.41 -9.86 3.56
C VAL A 3 16.36 -8.53 2.80
N LYS A 4 17.40 -7.70 2.93
CA LYS A 4 17.48 -6.37 2.33
C LYS A 4 17.31 -6.37 0.79
N PRO A 5 18.05 -7.16 0.00
CA PRO A 5 17.82 -7.31 -1.45
C PRO A 5 16.38 -7.67 -1.82
N LYS A 6 15.74 -8.57 -1.05
CA LYS A 6 14.35 -8.98 -1.31
C LYS A 6 13.37 -7.82 -1.11
N ILE A 7 13.57 -7.02 -0.05
CA ILE A 7 12.76 -5.82 0.20
C ILE A 7 12.99 -4.78 -0.91
N THR A 8 14.23 -4.56 -1.34
CA THR A 8 14.54 -3.60 -2.41
C THR A 8 13.87 -3.99 -3.73
N GLU A 9 13.92 -5.27 -4.12
CA GLU A 9 13.24 -5.76 -5.32
C GLU A 9 11.72 -5.64 -5.20
N LEU A 10 11.17 -5.93 -4.03
CA LEU A 10 9.74 -5.78 -3.77
C LEU A 10 9.28 -4.33 -3.91
N LEU A 11 10.03 -3.38 -3.33
CA LEU A 11 9.76 -1.95 -3.47
C LEU A 11 9.87 -1.50 -4.92
N LYS A 12 10.88 -1.98 -5.67
CA LYS A 12 11.01 -1.68 -7.09
C LYS A 12 9.77 -2.10 -7.88
N ARG A 13 9.28 -3.32 -7.67
CA ARG A 13 8.06 -3.82 -8.34
C ARG A 13 6.80 -3.07 -7.92
N GLN A 14 6.68 -2.72 -6.64
CA GLN A 14 5.53 -1.97 -6.14
C GLN A 14 5.48 -0.52 -6.65
N ASN A 15 6.63 0.07 -6.98
CA ASN A 15 6.74 1.42 -7.53
C ASN A 15 6.56 1.50 -9.06
N ASP A 16 6.61 0.37 -9.77
CA ASP A 16 6.52 0.37 -11.23
C ASP A 16 5.22 1.05 -11.73
N GLY A 17 5.34 2.03 -12.62
CA GLY A 17 4.19 2.81 -13.11
C GLY A 17 3.48 3.71 -12.08
N VAL A 18 4.09 3.97 -10.91
CA VAL A 18 3.61 4.99 -9.94
C VAL A 18 4.70 6.04 -9.75
N ILE A 19 4.34 7.28 -10.06
CA ILE A 19 5.26 8.42 -10.03
C ILE A 19 5.13 9.14 -8.68
N GLU A 20 6.25 9.51 -8.06
CA GLU A 20 6.32 10.32 -6.83
C GLU A 20 5.58 9.71 -5.62
N LYS A 21 5.61 8.37 -5.46
CA LYS A 21 5.03 7.69 -4.27
C LYS A 21 5.98 6.69 -3.61
N GLU A 22 7.27 6.75 -3.89
CA GLU A 22 8.29 5.82 -3.40
C GLU A 22 8.28 5.72 -1.88
N GLN A 23 8.24 6.86 -1.20
CA GLN A 23 8.18 6.92 0.26
C GLN A 23 6.87 6.36 0.82
N VAL A 24 5.74 6.68 0.19
CA VAL A 24 4.42 6.22 0.64
C VAL A 24 4.30 4.70 0.51
N ILE A 25 4.79 4.14 -0.60
CA ILE A 25 4.82 2.69 -0.83
C ILE A 25 5.75 2.00 0.19
N ALA A 26 6.92 2.59 0.46
CA ALA A 26 7.85 2.05 1.44
C ALA A 26 7.27 2.03 2.87
N LEU A 27 6.66 3.13 3.31
CA LEU A 27 6.01 3.22 4.62
C LEU A 27 4.78 2.31 4.72
N SER A 28 4.00 2.19 3.65
CA SER A 28 2.84 1.29 3.61
C SER A 28 3.28 -0.17 3.77
N LEU A 29 4.34 -0.58 3.06
CA LEU A 29 4.92 -1.92 3.18
C LEU A 29 5.50 -2.18 4.57
N LEU A 30 6.20 -1.19 5.14
CA LEU A 30 6.74 -1.31 6.49
C LEU A 30 5.61 -1.49 7.52
N SER A 31 4.57 -0.65 7.44
CA SER A 31 3.42 -0.71 8.34
C SER A 31 2.73 -2.06 8.25
N SER A 32 2.49 -2.56 7.03
CA SER A 32 1.83 -3.86 6.85
C SER A 32 2.67 -5.06 7.29
N VAL A 33 4.00 -4.99 7.19
CA VAL A 33 4.90 -6.02 7.73
C VAL A 33 4.97 -5.96 9.25
N ALA A 34 4.88 -4.76 9.84
CA ALA A 34 4.86 -4.56 11.29
C ALA A 34 3.50 -4.92 11.93
N GLY A 35 2.43 -5.12 11.14
CA GLY A 35 1.08 -5.31 11.64
C GLY A 35 0.41 -3.99 12.09
N GLU A 36 0.96 -2.86 11.66
CA GLU A 36 0.51 -1.52 12.02
C GLU A 36 -0.36 -0.88 10.93
N SER A 37 -1.18 0.10 11.34
CA SER A 37 -2.05 0.85 10.43
C SER A 37 -1.37 2.11 9.87
N ILE A 38 -1.73 2.52 8.65
CA ILE A 38 -1.25 3.75 8.02
C ILE A 38 -2.42 4.64 7.58
N PHE A 39 -2.27 5.96 7.76
CA PHE A 39 -3.22 6.98 7.31
C PHE A 39 -2.64 7.79 6.15
N LEU A 40 -3.39 7.89 5.05
CA LEU A 40 -3.00 8.66 3.86
C LEU A 40 -3.90 9.89 3.70
N LEU A 41 -3.35 11.08 3.93
CA LEU A 41 -4.05 12.35 3.75
C LEU A 41 -3.71 12.99 2.41
N GLY A 42 -4.71 13.54 1.72
CA GLY A 42 -4.53 14.33 0.50
C GLY A 42 -5.82 14.49 -0.30
N ALA A 43 -5.78 15.33 -1.34
CA ALA A 43 -6.90 15.55 -2.25
C ALA A 43 -7.38 14.25 -2.94
N PRO A 44 -8.64 14.17 -3.41
CA PRO A 44 -9.07 13.08 -4.28
C PRO A 44 -8.19 13.03 -5.54
N GLY A 45 -7.95 11.82 -6.08
CA GLY A 45 -7.14 11.63 -7.29
C GLY A 45 -5.63 11.46 -7.07
N VAL A 46 -5.09 11.62 -5.85
CA VAL A 46 -3.63 11.50 -5.57
C VAL A 46 -3.12 10.06 -5.38
N ALA A 47 -3.78 9.07 -5.98
CA ALA A 47 -3.41 7.65 -5.95
C ALA A 47 -3.42 6.95 -4.57
N LYS A 48 -4.12 7.48 -3.56
CA LYS A 48 -4.22 6.84 -2.22
C LYS A 48 -4.75 5.40 -2.29
N SER A 49 -5.89 5.19 -2.96
CA SER A 49 -6.48 3.85 -3.11
C SER A 49 -5.61 2.93 -3.96
N LEU A 50 -4.82 3.47 -4.91
CA LEU A 50 -3.89 2.70 -5.72
C LEU A 50 -2.76 2.10 -4.86
N VAL A 51 -2.19 2.90 -3.94
CA VAL A 51 -1.16 2.40 -3.01
C VAL A 51 -1.72 1.27 -2.14
N ALA A 52 -2.91 1.46 -1.57
CA ALA A 52 -3.57 0.45 -0.75
C ALA A 52 -3.83 -0.85 -1.54
N ARG A 53 -4.35 -0.74 -2.77
CA ARG A 53 -4.61 -1.89 -3.64
C ARG A 53 -3.34 -2.63 -4.04
N ARG A 54 -2.24 -1.90 -4.28
CA ARG A 54 -0.96 -2.52 -4.64
C ARG A 54 -0.38 -3.34 -3.50
N LEU A 55 -0.61 -2.95 -2.26
CA LEU A 55 -0.01 -3.60 -1.09
C LEU A 55 -0.30 -5.10 -1.05
N LYS A 56 -1.47 -5.55 -1.55
CA LYS A 56 -1.82 -6.97 -1.61
C LYS A 56 -0.84 -7.81 -2.43
N TYR A 57 -0.25 -7.25 -3.49
CA TYR A 57 0.69 -7.96 -4.37
C TYR A 57 2.06 -8.18 -3.70
N ALA A 58 2.31 -7.56 -2.54
CA ALA A 58 3.48 -7.85 -1.74
C ALA A 58 3.39 -9.21 -1.01
N TYR A 59 2.20 -9.81 -0.94
CA TYR A 59 1.91 -11.02 -0.19
C TYR A 59 1.41 -12.12 -1.13
N LYS A 60 1.76 -13.38 -0.84
CA LYS A 60 1.42 -14.54 -1.67
C LYS A 60 -0.11 -14.71 -1.83
N ASP A 61 -0.84 -14.54 -0.73
CA ASP A 61 -2.29 -14.72 -0.65
C ASP A 61 -2.98 -13.41 -0.21
N GLY A 62 -2.43 -12.26 -0.66
CA GLY A 62 -2.92 -10.94 -0.28
C GLY A 62 -4.31 -10.64 -0.85
N SER A 63 -5.29 -10.42 0.03
CA SER A 63 -6.60 -9.88 -0.30
C SER A 63 -6.68 -8.37 -0.03
N SER A 64 -7.49 -7.65 -0.80
CA SER A 64 -7.79 -6.24 -0.57
C SER A 64 -9.28 -6.03 -0.39
N PHE A 65 -9.67 -5.24 0.59
CA PHE A 65 -11.02 -4.73 0.77
C PHE A 65 -11.03 -3.22 0.53
N GLU A 66 -11.99 -2.74 -0.25
CA GLU A 66 -12.14 -1.32 -0.56
C GLU A 66 -13.59 -0.91 -0.36
N TYR A 67 -13.80 0.14 0.44
CA TYR A 67 -15.12 0.67 0.72
C TYR A 67 -15.04 2.18 0.90
N LEU A 68 -15.98 2.90 0.29
CA LEU A 68 -16.14 4.33 0.51
C LEU A 68 -17.21 4.54 1.58
N MET A 69 -16.77 4.94 2.76
CA MET A 69 -17.68 5.28 3.86
C MET A 69 -18.57 6.47 3.48
N ASN A 70 -19.85 6.34 3.79
CA ASN A 70 -20.85 7.39 3.64
C ASN A 70 -21.71 7.52 4.91
N ARG A 71 -22.59 8.52 4.96
CA ARG A 71 -23.43 8.81 6.14
C ARG A 71 -24.42 7.70 6.51
N PHE A 72 -24.67 6.75 5.60
CA PHE A 72 -25.65 5.68 5.74
C PHE A 72 -24.99 4.29 5.71
N SER A 73 -23.66 4.23 5.83
CA SER A 73 -22.94 2.96 5.86
C SER A 73 -23.33 2.18 7.11
N THR A 74 -23.67 0.91 6.93
CA THR A 74 -24.07 -0.01 7.99
C THR A 74 -23.05 -1.15 8.10
N PRO A 75 -22.87 -1.74 9.30
CA PRO A 75 -21.94 -2.86 9.50
C PRO A 75 -22.27 -4.11 8.69
#